data_AF-A0A368GC32-F1
#
_entry.id   AF-A0A368GC32-F1
#
_cell.length_a   1.000
_cell.length_b   1.000
_cell.length_c   1.000
_cell.angle_alpha   90.00
_cell.angle_beta   90.00
_cell.angle_gamma   90.00
#
_symmetry.space_group_name_H-M   'P 1'
#
loop_
_entity.id
_entity.type
_entity.pdbx_description
1 polymer ?
#
loop_
_entity_poly.entity_id
_entity_poly.type
_entity_poly.pdbx_seq_one_letter_code
_entity_poly.pdbx_strand_id
1 'polypeptide(L)'
;LKIFSLPHILFIFFCFSARDFSRGFVDTNLHASYDGEIQWAPPQKIYSRCHMDVAKFPFDHQFCSLIFRSWIYDTSQLDLTILTRYDGKSPFTKDSFTENGEWEIVDNRTFRYQHHSGRTESVLPNISFVLDVNELIA
;
A
#
# COMPACT_ATOMS: atom_id res chain seq x y z
N LEU A 1 16.56 -6.04 6.81
CA LEU A 1 16.48 -6.37 5.36
C LEU A 1 15.69 -7.68 5.21
N LYS A 2 14.41 -7.64 4.85
CA LYS A 2 13.62 -8.84 4.50
C LYS A 2 12.66 -8.51 3.36
N ILE A 3 12.48 -9.49 2.47
CA ILE A 3 11.83 -9.41 1.16
C ILE A 3 10.41 -9.97 1.33
N PHE A 4 9.39 -9.27 0.85
CA PHE A 4 8.06 -9.85 0.71
C PHE A 4 7.61 -9.75 -0.75
N SER A 5 7.35 -10.93 -1.31
CA SER A 5 6.71 -11.18 -2.60
C SER A 5 5.27 -11.50 -2.27
N LEU A 6 4.33 -10.65 -2.68
CA LEU A 6 2.90 -10.93 -2.58
C LEU A 6 2.43 -11.47 -3.93
N PRO A 7 1.95 -12.72 -4.01
CA PRO A 7 1.32 -13.22 -5.21
C PRO A 7 -0.16 -12.80 -5.17
N HIS A 8 -0.66 -12.25 -6.27
CA HIS A 8 -2.08 -11.91 -6.51
C HIS A 8 -2.62 -10.64 -5.84
N ILE A 9 -1.98 -9.50 -6.06
CA ILE A 9 -2.65 -8.22 -5.83
C ILE A 9 -2.47 -7.30 -7.05
N LEU A 10 -3.59 -6.86 -7.62
CA LEU A 10 -3.62 -5.84 -8.67
C LEU A 10 -3.34 -4.49 -7.99
N PHE A 11 -2.15 -3.95 -8.21
CA PHE A 11 -1.82 -2.60 -7.79
C PHE A 11 -1.28 -1.80 -8.96
N ILE A 12 -2.00 -0.74 -9.33
CA ILE A 12 -1.43 0.38 -10.05
C ILE A 12 -0.79 1.29 -8.99
N PHE A 13 0.49 1.09 -8.71
CA PHE A 13 1.21 1.94 -7.77
C PHE A 13 1.87 3.12 -8.44
N PHE A 14 1.30 4.29 -8.18
CA PHE A 14 2.05 5.54 -8.11
C PHE A 14 2.05 5.94 -6.63
N CYS A 15 3.24 6.06 -6.06
CA CYS A 15 3.62 6.83 -4.89
C CYS A 15 4.98 6.28 -4.46
N PHE A 16 6.06 6.86 -4.95
CA PHE A 16 7.37 6.68 -4.35
C PHE A 16 7.96 8.05 -4.06
N SER A 17 8.47 8.24 -2.85
CA SER A 17 9.46 9.29 -2.62
C SER A 17 10.66 8.97 -3.52
N ALA A 18 11.19 9.97 -4.23
CA ALA A 18 12.20 9.83 -5.28
C ALA A 18 13.49 9.06 -4.91
N ARG A 19 13.71 8.72 -3.63
CA ARG A 19 14.92 8.01 -3.15
C ARG A 19 14.96 6.51 -3.53
N ASP A 20 13.81 5.87 -3.75
CA ASP A 20 13.77 4.42 -4.06
C ASP A 20 13.73 4.12 -5.58
N PHE A 21 13.64 5.15 -6.43
CA PHE A 21 13.54 5.02 -7.89
C PHE A 21 14.77 4.33 -8.52
N SER A 22 15.95 4.45 -7.92
CA SER A 22 17.22 4.06 -8.54
C SER A 22 17.71 2.65 -8.22
N ARG A 23 16.97 1.82 -7.45
CA ARG A 23 17.48 0.51 -6.98
C ARG A 23 16.60 -0.72 -7.18
N GLY A 24 15.38 -0.62 -7.73
CA GLY A 24 14.36 -1.65 -7.44
C GLY A 24 13.40 -2.13 -8.51
N PHE A 25 13.47 -1.69 -9.77
CA PHE A 25 12.60 -2.29 -10.79
C PHE A 25 13.26 -3.56 -11.34
N VAL A 26 12.64 -4.70 -11.01
CA VAL A 26 12.87 -5.97 -11.71
C VAL A 26 12.01 -5.93 -12.98
N ASP A 27 12.56 -6.36 -14.10
CA ASP A 27 11.77 -6.54 -15.32
C ASP A 27 10.65 -7.55 -15.05
N THR A 28 9.41 -7.12 -15.24
CA THR A 28 8.21 -7.92 -14.98
C THR A 28 7.31 -7.95 -16.20
N ASN A 29 6.68 -9.09 -16.42
CA ASN A 29 5.70 -9.24 -17.49
C ASN A 29 4.34 -8.70 -17.01
N LEU A 30 3.62 -8.08 -17.94
CA LEU A 30 2.20 -7.78 -17.82
C LEU A 30 1.40 -8.85 -18.57
N HIS A 31 0.20 -9.14 -18.07
CA HIS A 31 -0.75 -10.01 -18.76
C HIS A 31 -1.80 -9.13 -19.44
N ALA A 32 -1.97 -9.31 -20.75
CA ALA A 32 -2.96 -8.59 -21.53
C ALA A 32 -4.03 -9.56 -22.01
N SER A 33 -5.28 -9.26 -21.67
CA SER A 33 -6.47 -9.97 -22.11
C SER A 33 -6.94 -9.48 -23.48
N TYR A 34 -7.71 -10.30 -24.19
CA TYR A 34 -8.19 -9.99 -25.54
C TYR A 34 -9.17 -8.81 -25.60
N ASP A 35 -9.81 -8.48 -24.48
CA ASP A 35 -10.77 -7.39 -24.31
C ASP A 35 -10.09 -6.05 -23.92
N GLY A 36 -8.76 -6.06 -23.80
CA GLY A 36 -7.97 -4.88 -23.44
C GLY A 36 -7.76 -4.72 -21.93
N GLU A 37 -8.18 -5.69 -21.10
CA GLU A 37 -7.79 -5.70 -19.68
C GLU A 37 -6.28 -5.98 -19.55
N ILE A 38 -5.60 -5.17 -18.73
CA ILE A 38 -4.18 -5.37 -18.43
C ILE A 38 -4.04 -5.65 -16.93
N GLN A 39 -3.40 -6.76 -16.62
CA GLN A 39 -3.05 -7.15 -15.26
C GLN A 39 -1.54 -7.04 -15.06
N TRP A 40 -1.14 -6.26 -14.06
CA TRP A 40 0.26 -6.05 -13.72
C TRP A 40 0.45 -6.00 -12.20
N ALA A 41 1.35 -6.85 -11.69
CA ALA A 41 1.60 -7.03 -10.27
C ALA A 41 3.10 -7.32 -10.04
N PRO A 42 3.97 -6.31 -10.12
CA PRO A 42 5.40 -6.51 -9.87
C PRO A 42 5.64 -6.78 -8.37
N PRO A 43 6.59 -7.66 -8.01
CA PRO A 43 6.98 -7.82 -6.62
C PRO A 43 7.68 -6.54 -6.15
N GLN A 44 7.13 -5.86 -5.15
CA GLN A 44 7.69 -4.63 -4.61
C GLN A 44 7.80 -4.65 -3.10
N LYS A 45 8.90 -4.08 -2.59
CA LYS A 45 9.03 -3.72 -1.18
C LYS A 45 8.62 -2.27 -1.01
N ILE A 46 7.70 -2.01 -0.11
CA ILE A 46 7.15 -0.69 0.13
C ILE A 46 7.45 -0.32 1.58
N TYR A 47 7.98 0.87 1.78
CA TYR A 47 8.30 1.40 3.11
C TYR A 47 7.40 2.62 3.38
N SER A 48 6.59 2.56 4.44
CA SER A 48 5.87 3.72 4.97
C SER A 48 6.70 4.43 6.03
N ARG A 49 6.59 5.76 6.09
CA ARG A 49 6.97 6.51 7.30
C ARG A 49 5.76 6.57 8.22
N CYS A 50 5.84 5.84 9.33
CA CYS A 50 4.81 5.84 10.37
C CYS A 50 5.15 6.88 11.44
N HIS A 51 4.13 7.56 11.96
CA HIS A 51 4.30 8.41 13.14
C HIS A 51 4.20 7.51 14.37
N MET A 52 5.26 7.48 15.19
CA MET A 52 5.33 6.61 16.36
C MET A 52 4.98 7.40 17.62
N ASP A 53 4.01 6.91 18.38
CA ASP A 53 3.72 7.37 19.74
C ASP A 53 4.39 6.45 20.76
N VAL A 54 5.49 6.91 21.35
CA VAL A 54 6.32 6.12 22.29
C VAL A 54 5.89 6.27 23.75
N ALA A 55 4.68 6.79 24.02
CA ALA A 55 4.20 7.00 25.39
C ALA A 55 4.13 5.71 26.23
N LYS A 56 4.03 4.54 25.59
CA LYS A 56 3.88 3.22 26.25
C LYS A 56 4.97 2.21 25.87
N PHE A 57 6.09 2.68 25.34
CA PHE A 57 7.23 1.82 25.02
C PHE A 57 7.62 0.94 26.22
N PRO A 58 7.90 -0.37 26.06
CA PRO A 58 8.06 -1.14 24.81
C PRO A 58 6.81 -1.91 24.32
N PHE A 59 5.64 -1.60 24.84
CA PHE A 59 4.37 -2.26 24.46
C PHE A 59 3.40 -1.23 23.87
N ASP A 60 3.92 -0.34 23.04
CA ASP A 60 3.16 0.67 22.35
C ASP A 60 2.47 0.13 21.10
N HIS A 61 1.46 0.91 20.71
CA HIS A 61 0.52 0.58 19.67
C HIS A 61 0.60 1.67 18.61
N GLN A 62 0.74 1.27 17.35
CA GLN A 62 1.00 2.20 16.25
C GLN A 62 -0.02 2.04 15.13
N PHE A 63 -0.38 3.18 14.53
CA PHE A 63 -1.21 3.23 13.33
C PHE A 63 -0.35 3.67 12.14
N CYS A 64 -0.01 2.72 11.28
CA CYS A 64 0.86 2.97 10.14
C CYS A 64 0.09 2.94 8.83
N SER A 65 0.23 3.99 8.01
CA SER A 65 -0.49 4.10 6.75
C SER A 65 0.43 3.96 5.52
N LEU A 66 -0.05 3.21 4.54
CA LEU A 66 0.47 3.14 3.19
C LEU A 66 -0.54 3.84 2.27
N ILE A 67 -0.10 4.91 1.62
CA ILE A 67 -0.96 5.73 0.75
C ILE A 67 -0.52 5.54 -0.69
N PHE A 68 -1.47 5.12 -1.52
CA PHE A 68 -1.28 4.97 -2.95
C PHE A 68 -2.09 6.01 -3.70
N ARG A 69 -1.41 6.73 -4.60
CA ARG A 69 -1.92 7.92 -5.26
C ARG A 69 -1.17 8.19 -6.54
N SER A 70 -1.91 8.50 -7.60
CA SER A 70 -1.29 9.07 -8.80
C SER A 70 -0.34 10.24 -8.50
N TRP A 71 0.83 10.23 -9.12
CA TRP A 71 1.78 11.35 -9.01
C TRP A 71 1.35 12.54 -9.86
N ILE A 72 0.76 12.28 -11.04
CA ILE A 72 0.50 13.29 -12.07
C ILE A 72 -0.96 13.39 -12.51
N TYR A 73 -1.74 12.33 -12.32
CA TYR A 73 -3.13 12.27 -12.78
C TYR A 73 -4.10 12.61 -11.64
N ASP A 74 -5.10 13.42 -11.96
CA ASP A 74 -6.20 13.70 -11.06
C ASP A 74 -7.38 12.73 -11.26
N THR A 75 -8.44 12.92 -10.48
CA THR A 75 -9.66 12.12 -10.53
C THR A 75 -10.43 12.20 -11.85
N SER A 76 -10.15 13.20 -12.70
CA SER A 76 -10.77 13.28 -14.04
C SER A 76 -10.08 12.36 -15.06
N GLN A 77 -8.83 11.98 -14.79
CA GLN A 77 -7.98 11.20 -15.69
C GLN A 77 -7.76 9.76 -15.22
N LEU A 78 -7.74 9.55 -13.89
CA LEU A 78 -7.52 8.25 -13.28
C LEU A 78 -8.49 8.06 -12.11
N ASP A 79 -9.12 6.89 -12.06
CA ASP A 79 -9.82 6.42 -10.87
C ASP A 79 -9.06 5.24 -10.24
N LEU A 80 -9.05 5.22 -8.90
CA LEU A 80 -8.48 4.14 -8.11
C LEU A 80 -9.62 3.43 -7.39
N THR A 81 -9.72 2.12 -7.59
CA THR A 81 -10.74 1.27 -6.98
C THR A 81 -10.09 0.19 -6.12
N ILE A 82 -10.78 -0.19 -5.06
CA ILE A 82 -10.35 -1.26 -4.15
C ILE A 82 -11.01 -2.54 -4.65
N LEU A 83 -10.19 -3.49 -5.10
CA LEU A 83 -10.69 -4.79 -5.56
C LEU A 83 -10.73 -5.78 -4.41
N THR A 84 -11.80 -6.55 -4.35
CA THR A 84 -11.90 -7.72 -3.46
C THR A 84 -10.97 -8.82 -3.96
N ARG A 85 -10.35 -9.55 -3.03
CA ARG A 85 -9.58 -10.74 -3.38
C ARG A 85 -10.48 -11.81 -3.99
N TYR A 86 -9.89 -12.72 -4.77
CA TYR A 86 -10.58 -13.87 -5.36
C TYR A 86 -11.25 -14.77 -4.30
N ASP A 87 -10.73 -14.80 -3.07
CA ASP A 87 -11.26 -15.55 -1.94
C ASP A 87 -12.37 -14.80 -1.18
N GLY A 88 -12.85 -13.66 -1.71
CA GLY A 88 -13.91 -12.85 -1.12
C GLY A 88 -13.46 -11.97 0.04
N LYS A 89 -12.18 -11.97 0.40
CA LYS A 89 -11.63 -11.15 1.48
C LYS A 89 -11.27 -9.74 1.03
N SER A 90 -11.11 -8.84 2.00
CA SER A 90 -10.47 -7.54 1.80
C SER A 90 -9.09 -7.70 1.13
N PRO A 91 -8.65 -6.77 0.25
CA PRO A 91 -7.35 -6.83 -0.42
C PRO A 91 -6.16 -7.01 0.53
N PHE A 92 -6.27 -6.54 1.77
CA PHE A 92 -5.33 -6.85 2.84
C PHE A 92 -6.05 -7.53 3.99
N THR A 93 -5.47 -8.63 4.43
CA THR A 93 -5.86 -9.39 5.62
C THR A 93 -4.61 -9.85 6.34
N LYS A 94 -4.71 -10.35 7.58
CA LYS A 94 -3.54 -10.81 8.36
C LYS A 94 -2.69 -11.85 7.59
N ASP A 95 -3.32 -12.70 6.77
CA ASP A 95 -2.64 -13.67 5.90
C ASP A 95 -1.86 -13.06 4.72
N SER A 96 -2.02 -11.76 4.45
CA SER A 96 -1.21 -11.00 3.50
C SER A 96 0.14 -10.56 4.07
N PHE A 97 0.42 -10.83 5.35
CA PHE A 97 1.64 -10.40 6.01
C PHE A 97 2.42 -11.60 6.52
N THR A 98 3.73 -11.47 6.55
CA THR A 98 4.59 -12.45 7.22
C THR A 98 5.01 -11.88 8.56
N GLU A 99 4.72 -12.62 9.62
CA GLU A 99 5.10 -12.26 10.98
C GLU A 99 6.63 -12.21 11.11
N ASN A 100 7.16 -11.13 11.69
CA ASN A 100 8.60 -10.96 11.93
C ASN A 100 9.00 -11.17 13.39
N GLY A 101 8.04 -11.39 14.30
CA GLY A 101 8.25 -11.62 15.73
C GLY A 101 8.50 -10.35 16.55
N GLU A 102 8.60 -9.18 15.91
CA GLU A 102 8.76 -7.89 16.59
C GLU A 102 7.43 -7.13 16.68
N TRP A 103 6.61 -7.24 15.63
CA TRP A 103 5.33 -6.55 15.51
C TRP A 103 4.20 -7.54 15.23
N GLU A 104 3.08 -7.38 15.92
CA GLU A 104 1.83 -8.05 15.59
C GLU A 104 0.88 -7.08 14.88
N ILE A 105 0.29 -7.53 13.77
CA ILE A 105 -0.83 -6.82 13.15
C ILE A 105 -2.12 -7.23 13.86
N VAL A 106 -2.74 -6.27 14.54
CA VAL A 106 -3.95 -6.44 15.34
C VAL A 106 -5.19 -6.26 14.46
N ASP A 107 -5.17 -5.23 13.63
CA ASP A 107 -6.25 -4.89 12.72
C ASP A 107 -5.71 -4.21 11.46
N ASN A 108 -6.54 -4.10 10.43
CA ASN A 108 -6.23 -3.29 9.27
C ASN A 108 -7.49 -2.65 8.68
N ARG A 109 -7.32 -1.48 8.06
CA ARG A 109 -8.41 -0.75 7.42
C ARG A 109 -7.96 -0.24 6.07
N THR A 110 -8.78 -0.49 5.06
CA THR A 110 -8.57 0.01 3.69
C THR A 110 -9.69 0.94 3.31
N PHE A 111 -9.36 2.13 2.80
CA PHE A 111 -10.37 3.06 2.33
C PHE A 111 -9.86 3.97 1.21
N ARG A 112 -10.80 4.38 0.34
CA ARG A 112 -10.57 5.36 -0.72
C ARG A 112 -10.96 6.74 -0.22
N TYR A 113 -10.17 7.76 -0.56
CA TYR A 113 -10.48 9.16 -0.29
C TYR A 113 -9.92 10.08 -1.37
N GLN A 114 -10.44 11.30 -1.44
CA GLN A 114 -9.96 12.33 -2.37
C GLN A 114 -9.07 13.32 -1.63
N HIS A 115 -7.94 13.69 -2.24
CA HIS A 115 -7.04 14.70 -1.70
C HIS A 115 -7.03 15.94 -2.58
N HIS A 116 -7.37 17.08 -2.01
CA HIS A 116 -7.37 18.37 -2.69
C HIS A 116 -5.96 18.98 -2.60
N SER A 117 -5.29 19.10 -3.75
CA SER A 117 -4.00 19.78 -3.83
C SER A 117 -4.20 21.29 -3.79
N GLY A 118 -3.80 21.93 -2.69
CA GLY A 118 -3.86 23.39 -2.55
C GLY A 118 -2.98 24.17 -3.53
N ARG A 119 -2.08 23.50 -4.26
CA ARG A 119 -1.15 24.12 -5.22
C ARG A 119 -1.75 24.25 -6.63
N THR A 120 -2.69 23.38 -7.00
CA THR A 120 -3.14 23.23 -8.40
C THR A 120 -4.65 23.05 -8.55
N GLU A 121 -5.44 23.29 -7.49
CA GLU A 121 -6.90 23.02 -7.45
C GLU A 121 -7.30 21.60 -7.91
N SER A 122 -6.34 20.67 -8.01
CA SER A 122 -6.56 19.33 -8.53
C SER A 122 -6.99 18.38 -7.42
N VAL A 123 -7.93 17.48 -7.74
CA VAL A 123 -8.42 16.45 -6.82
C VAL A 123 -7.78 15.12 -7.16
N LEU A 124 -6.95 14.59 -6.28
CA LEU A 124 -6.17 13.36 -6.50
C LEU A 124 -6.86 12.14 -5.87
N PRO A 125 -7.00 11.01 -6.60
CA PRO A 125 -7.55 9.78 -6.04
C PRO A 125 -6.53 9.12 -5.10
N ASN A 126 -6.98 8.64 -3.94
CA ASN A 126 -6.13 7.93 -2.98
C ASN A 126 -6.78 6.65 -2.49
N ILE A 127 -5.93 5.65 -2.23
CA ILE A 127 -6.27 4.51 -1.39
C ILE A 127 -5.29 4.50 -0.21
N SER A 128 -5.83 4.46 1.01
CA SER A 128 -5.05 4.30 2.24
C SER A 128 -5.24 2.89 2.78
N PHE A 129 -4.13 2.25 3.10
CA PHE A 129 -4.07 1.01 3.87
C PHE A 129 -3.48 1.36 5.23
N VAL A 130 -4.31 1.26 6.27
CA VAL A 130 -3.91 1.54 7.66
C VAL A 130 -3.71 0.20 8.36
N LEU A 131 -2.50 -0.01 8.86
CA LEU A 131 -2.11 -1.13 9.69
C LEU A 131 -2.15 -0.68 11.14
N ASP A 132 -2.83 -1.48 11.95
CA ASP A 132 -2.82 -1.38 13.40
C ASP A 132 -1.83 -2.43 13.91
N VAL A 133 -0.74 -1.97 14.54
CA VAL A 133 0.36 -2.83 14.97
C VAL A 133 0.72 -2.64 16.44
N ASN A 134 1.05 -3.74 17.11
CA ASN A 134 1.58 -3.77 18.47
C ASN A 134 3.04 -4.20 18.47
N GLU A 135 3.85 -3.54 19.30
CA GLU A 135 5.21 -4.00 19.61
C GLU A 135 5.16 -5.19 20.58
N LEU A 136 5.90 -6.27 20.28
CA LEU A 136 5.93 -7.51 21.06
C LEU A 136 7.22 -7.69 21.88
N ILE A 137 8.23 -6.86 21.66
CA ILE A 137 9.57 -7.00 22.27
C ILE A 137 10.09 -5.64 22.77
N ALA A 138 11.04 -5.67 23.71
CA ALA A 138 11.65 -4.51 24.34
C ALA A 138 13.13 -4.32 23.97
#